data_AF-A0A1T4QFD9-F1
#
_entry.id   AF-A0A1T4QFD9-F1
#
_cell.length_a   1.000
_cell.length_b   1.000
_cell.length_c   1.000
_cell.angle_alpha   90.00
_cell.angle_beta   90.00
_cell.angle_gamma   90.00
#
_symmetry.space_group_name_H-M   'P 1'
#
loop_
_entity.id
_entity.type
_entity.pdbx_description
1 polymer ?
#
loop_
_entity_poly.entity_id
_entity_poly.type
_entity_poly.pdbx_seq_one_letter_code
_entity_poly.pdbx_strand_id
1 'polypeptide(L)'
;MALQVGINSYVTLSEAEEYFAGKLFCEEWENADSYTKEKALITATKRINRLPFIGKKADPAQLLEFPREFAWTRQATFGFTQEEEISPEVKAATCEEALALLKFGNNARTNAQEQNVVRVSFGDVSEEYRASLKLLSREALELLKPYIAGAVPIW
;
A
#
# COMPACT_ATOMS: atom_id res chain seq x y z
N MET A 1 8.57 -14.97 -8.97
CA MET A 1 7.33 -14.89 -9.76
C MET A 1 7.40 -13.58 -10.51
N ALA A 2 7.16 -13.59 -11.82
CA ALA A 2 7.23 -12.37 -12.63
C ALA A 2 6.09 -11.42 -12.22
N LEU A 3 6.36 -10.12 -12.35
CA LEU A 3 5.35 -9.08 -12.15
C LEU A 3 4.25 -9.18 -13.21
N GLN A 4 2.99 -9.17 -12.78
CA GLN A 4 1.80 -9.21 -13.63
C GLN A 4 0.73 -8.26 -13.09
N VAL A 5 0.44 -7.23 -13.87
CA VAL A 5 -0.54 -6.20 -13.51
C VAL A 5 -1.95 -6.80 -13.41
N GLY A 6 -2.68 -6.39 -12.38
CA GLY A 6 -4.03 -6.89 -12.09
C GLY A 6 -4.09 -8.24 -11.37
N ILE A 7 -2.93 -8.91 -11.20
CA ILE A 7 -2.85 -10.21 -10.52
C ILE A 7 -1.98 -10.14 -9.27
N ASN A 8 -0.77 -9.59 -9.37
CA ASN A 8 0.16 -9.51 -8.25
C ASN A 8 0.81 -8.12 -8.07
N SER A 9 0.54 -7.19 -8.99
CA SER A 9 0.98 -5.80 -8.92
C SER A 9 -0.12 -4.87 -9.45
N TYR A 10 -0.15 -3.63 -8.96
CA TYR A 10 -1.00 -2.57 -9.51
C TYR A 10 -0.32 -1.75 -10.61
N VAL A 11 1.02 -1.83 -10.70
CA VAL A 11 1.84 -1.09 -11.67
C VAL A 11 2.74 -2.04 -12.43
N THR A 12 3.04 -1.69 -13.68
CA THR A 12 4.14 -2.29 -14.45
C THR A 12 5.49 -1.79 -13.93
N LEU A 13 6.57 -2.51 -14.29
CA LEU A 13 7.92 -2.05 -14.00
C LEU A 13 8.24 -0.72 -14.69
N SER A 14 7.77 -0.53 -15.94
CA SER A 14 7.96 0.72 -16.69
C SER A 14 7.24 1.91 -16.04
N GLU A 15 5.99 1.74 -15.59
CA GLU A 15 5.27 2.81 -14.87
C GLU A 15 5.97 3.17 -13.55
N ALA A 16 6.53 2.18 -12.86
CA ALA A 16 7.30 2.44 -11.64
C ALA A 16 8.60 3.20 -11.95
N GLU A 17 9.32 2.85 -13.02
CA GLU A 17 10.52 3.59 -13.46
C GLU A 17 10.19 5.04 -13.82
N GLU A 18 9.10 5.28 -14.55
CA GLU A 18 8.64 6.64 -14.88
C GLU A 18 8.30 7.44 -13.61
N TYR A 19 7.62 6.81 -12.64
CA TYR A 19 7.30 7.44 -11.36
C TYR A 19 8.57 7.85 -10.59
N PHE A 20 9.58 6.98 -10.53
CA PHE A 20 10.81 7.27 -9.79
C PHE A 20 11.77 8.22 -10.52
N ALA A 21 11.68 8.34 -11.85
CA ALA A 21 12.49 9.29 -12.62
C ALA A 21 12.25 10.76 -12.20
N GLY A 22 11.05 11.07 -11.71
CA GLY A 22 10.70 12.40 -11.19
C GLY A 22 10.92 12.57 -9.69
N LYS A 23 11.39 11.55 -8.96
CA LYS A 23 11.40 11.53 -7.50
C LYS A 23 12.82 11.64 -6.92
N LEU A 24 12.95 12.44 -5.85
CA LEU A 24 14.19 12.54 -5.08
C LEU A 24 14.30 11.39 -4.07
N PHE A 25 15.55 11.02 -3.72
CA PHE A 25 15.87 9.99 -2.73
C PHE A 25 15.40 8.58 -3.10
N CYS A 26 15.42 8.22 -4.39
CA CYS A 26 15.09 6.89 -4.91
C CYS A 26 16.34 6.03 -5.17
N GLU A 27 17.52 6.39 -4.63
CA GLU A 27 18.81 5.70 -4.85
C GLU A 27 18.74 4.17 -4.61
N GLU A 28 18.05 3.73 -3.56
CA GLU A 28 17.85 2.30 -3.28
C GLU A 28 17.05 1.58 -4.38
N TRP A 29 16.12 2.28 -5.02
CA TRP A 29 15.43 1.76 -6.19
C TRP A 29 16.36 1.72 -7.39
N GLU A 30 17.11 2.79 -7.67
CA GLU A 30 18.03 2.86 -8.81
C GLU A 30 19.12 1.77 -8.75
N ASN A 31 19.66 1.52 -7.55
CA ASN A 31 20.70 0.53 -7.30
C ASN A 31 20.19 -0.92 -7.33
N ALA A 32 18.87 -1.14 -7.20
CA ALA A 32 18.29 -2.48 -7.22
C ALA A 32 18.19 -3.06 -8.64
N ASP A 33 18.43 -4.36 -8.77
CA ASP A 33 18.23 -5.09 -10.02
C ASP A 33 16.73 -5.27 -10.32
N SER A 34 16.40 -5.50 -11.60
CA SER A 34 15.00 -5.61 -12.07
C SER A 34 14.21 -6.68 -11.32
N TYR A 35 14.84 -7.81 -10.99
CA TYR A 35 14.18 -8.89 -10.27
C TYR A 35 13.85 -8.52 -8.82
N THR A 36 14.71 -7.76 -8.14
CA THR A 36 14.44 -7.22 -6.80
C THR A 36 13.36 -6.15 -6.83
N LYS A 37 13.36 -5.27 -7.85
CA LYS A 37 12.30 -4.28 -8.09
C LYS A 37 10.92 -4.93 -8.26
N GLU A 38 10.83 -5.97 -9.10
CA GLU A 38 9.57 -6.73 -9.28
C GLU A 38 9.08 -7.34 -7.97
N LYS A 39 9.97 -7.96 -7.19
CA LYS A 39 9.62 -8.53 -5.87
C LYS A 39 9.14 -7.46 -4.89
N ALA A 40 9.78 -6.29 -4.88
CA ALA A 40 9.40 -5.19 -4.00
C ALA A 40 7.98 -4.70 -4.33
N LEU A 41 7.66 -4.51 -5.61
CA LEU A 41 6.32 -4.11 -6.07
C LEU A 41 5.24 -5.16 -5.73
N ILE A 42 5.54 -6.44 -5.93
CA ILE A 42 4.61 -7.53 -5.57
C ILE A 42 4.38 -7.55 -4.06
N THR A 43 5.42 -7.34 -3.27
CA THR A 43 5.33 -7.35 -1.80
C THR A 43 4.57 -6.11 -1.30
N ALA A 44 4.84 -4.94 -1.86
CA ALA A 44 4.11 -3.70 -1.59
C ALA A 44 2.62 -3.87 -1.89
N THR A 45 2.31 -4.41 -3.07
CA THR A 45 0.93 -4.72 -3.49
C THR A 45 0.24 -5.64 -2.47
N LYS A 46 0.89 -6.72 -2.03
CA LYS A 46 0.32 -7.61 -1.01
C LYS A 46 0.06 -6.91 0.33
N ARG A 47 0.91 -5.96 0.73
CA ARG A 47 0.70 -5.20 1.97
C ARG A 47 -0.47 -4.24 1.84
N ILE A 48 -0.57 -3.53 0.71
CA ILE A 48 -1.69 -2.63 0.41
C ILE A 48 -3.00 -3.41 0.38
N ASN A 49 -3.05 -4.57 -0.28
CA ASN A 49 -4.25 -5.42 -0.33
C ASN A 49 -4.78 -5.89 1.04
N ARG A 50 -3.96 -5.82 2.10
CA ARG A 50 -4.39 -6.21 3.46
C ARG A 50 -5.02 -5.06 4.24
N LEU A 51 -5.00 -3.84 3.69
CA LEU A 51 -5.58 -2.68 4.36
C LEU A 51 -7.11 -2.73 4.27
N PRO A 52 -7.82 -2.19 5.28
CA PRO A 52 -9.26 -2.07 5.24
C PRO A 52 -9.65 -0.92 4.30
N PHE A 53 -10.25 -1.23 3.15
CA PHE A 53 -10.71 -0.23 2.18
C PHE A 53 -12.21 0.03 2.27
N ILE A 54 -12.63 1.26 1.98
CA ILE A 54 -14.05 1.61 1.76
C ILE A 54 -14.52 1.12 0.38
N GLY A 55 -15.84 1.03 0.21
CA GLY A 55 -16.44 0.57 -1.04
C GLY A 55 -16.27 -0.93 -1.27
N LYS A 56 -16.59 -1.39 -2.47
CA LYS A 56 -16.50 -2.79 -2.91
C LYS A 56 -15.52 -2.92 -4.06
N LYS A 57 -15.06 -4.13 -4.37
CA LYS A 57 -14.31 -4.38 -5.59
C LYS A 57 -15.19 -4.06 -6.81
N ALA A 58 -14.62 -3.45 -7.84
CA ALA A 58 -15.33 -3.16 -9.08
C ALA A 58 -15.81 -4.45 -9.77
N ASP A 59 -14.93 -5.45 -9.87
CA ASP A 59 -15.29 -6.81 -10.26
C ASP A 59 -15.11 -7.77 -9.07
N PRO A 60 -16.16 -8.49 -8.62
CA PRO A 60 -16.02 -9.47 -7.55
C PRO A 60 -15.06 -10.62 -7.88
N ALA A 61 -14.78 -10.90 -9.15
CA ALA A 61 -13.83 -11.93 -9.58
C ALA A 61 -12.37 -11.45 -9.60
N GLN A 62 -12.12 -10.14 -9.48
CA GLN A 62 -10.76 -9.62 -9.50
C GLN A 62 -9.97 -10.04 -8.25
N LEU A 63 -8.69 -10.37 -8.44
CA LEU A 63 -7.85 -10.87 -7.35
C LEU A 63 -7.43 -9.76 -6.37
N LEU A 64 -7.11 -8.57 -6.90
CA LEU A 64 -6.64 -7.44 -6.11
C LEU A 64 -7.80 -6.61 -5.53
N GLU A 65 -7.51 -5.73 -4.57
CA GLU A 65 -8.53 -4.88 -3.94
C GLU A 65 -8.98 -3.69 -4.81
N PHE A 66 -8.19 -3.29 -5.82
CA PHE A 66 -8.52 -2.21 -6.75
C PHE A 66 -8.56 -2.75 -8.18
N PRO A 67 -9.36 -2.15 -9.07
CA PRO A 67 -10.22 -0.96 -8.89
C PRO A 67 -11.46 -1.21 -7.98
N ARG A 68 -12.06 -0.13 -7.47
CA ARG A 68 -13.19 -0.20 -6.52
C ARG A 68 -14.43 0.56 -7.00
N GLU A 69 -15.56 0.19 -6.41
CA GLU A 69 -16.83 0.87 -6.52
C GLU A 69 -17.17 1.55 -5.19
N PHE A 70 -17.50 2.85 -5.24
CA PHE A 70 -17.89 3.65 -4.09
C PHE A 70 -19.36 4.01 -4.15
N ALA A 71 -20.04 3.82 -3.03
CA ALA A 71 -21.40 4.29 -2.85
C ALA A 71 -21.39 5.79 -2.53
N TRP A 72 -22.31 6.55 -3.12
CA TRP A 72 -22.54 7.94 -2.80
C TRP A 72 -24.02 8.19 -2.51
N THR A 73 -24.28 9.23 -1.73
CA THR A 73 -25.64 9.72 -1.50
C THR A 73 -25.68 11.24 -1.67
N ARG A 74 -26.66 11.74 -2.42
CA ARG A 74 -26.88 13.17 -2.63
C ARG A 74 -28.36 13.43 -2.73
N GLN A 75 -28.88 14.35 -1.90
CA GLN A 75 -30.27 14.81 -1.92
C GLN A 75 -31.29 13.64 -2.05
N ALA A 76 -31.21 12.68 -1.12
CA ALA A 76 -32.05 11.47 -1.06
C ALA A 76 -31.92 10.47 -2.22
N THR A 77 -31.02 10.70 -3.18
CA THR A 77 -30.65 9.72 -4.20
C THR A 77 -29.43 8.93 -3.74
N PHE A 78 -29.46 7.63 -3.96
CA PHE A 78 -28.36 6.72 -3.74
C PHE A 78 -27.84 6.19 -5.07
N GLY A 79 -26.53 6.18 -5.24
CA GLY A 79 -25.89 5.71 -6.47
C GLY A 79 -24.51 5.13 -6.18
N PHE A 80 -23.91 4.59 -7.24
CA PHE A 80 -22.57 4.04 -7.20
C PHE A 80 -21.71 4.70 -8.27
N THR A 81 -20.42 4.81 -7.98
CA THR A 81 -19.39 5.23 -8.92
C THR A 81 -18.34 4.12 -8.94
N GLN A 82 -18.19 3.49 -10.09
CA GLN A 82 -17.17 2.47 -10.33
C GLN A 82 -15.92 3.13 -10.93
N GLU A 83 -14.75 2.80 -10.42
CA GLU A 83 -13.48 3.12 -11.05
C GLU A 83 -13.27 2.24 -12.29
N GLU A 84 -13.02 2.86 -13.45
CA GLU A 84 -12.68 2.13 -14.68
C GLU A 84 -11.23 1.64 -14.67
N GLU A 85 -10.33 2.42 -14.06
CA GLU A 85 -8.90 2.14 -13.97
C GLU A 85 -8.42 2.25 -12.53
N ILE A 86 -7.29 1.59 -12.23
CA ILE A 86 -6.63 1.71 -10.92
C ILE A 86 -6.19 3.16 -10.73
N SER A 87 -6.66 3.79 -9.65
CA SER A 87 -6.35 5.19 -9.35
C SER A 87 -4.84 5.46 -9.32
N PRO A 88 -4.41 6.64 -9.81
CA PRO A 88 -3.00 7.01 -9.82
C PRO A 88 -2.40 7.08 -8.41
N GLU A 89 -3.20 7.41 -7.39
CA GLU A 89 -2.78 7.41 -5.99
C GLU A 89 -2.45 6.00 -5.49
N VAL A 90 -3.23 4.99 -5.89
CA VAL A 90 -2.94 3.59 -5.55
C VAL A 90 -1.66 3.13 -6.23
N LYS A 91 -1.48 3.48 -7.51
CA LYS A 91 -0.24 3.20 -8.26
C LYS A 91 0.97 3.84 -7.57
N ALA A 92 0.91 5.14 -7.27
CA ALA A 92 1.98 5.85 -6.56
C ALA A 92 2.25 5.26 -5.17
N ALA A 93 1.21 4.90 -4.40
CA ALA A 93 1.37 4.27 -3.09
C ALA A 93 2.11 2.93 -3.17
N THR A 94 1.92 2.17 -4.25
CA THR A 94 2.64 0.90 -4.45
C THR A 94 4.12 1.10 -4.73
N CYS A 95 4.46 2.13 -5.50
CA CYS A 95 5.85 2.54 -5.70
C CYS A 95 6.48 2.97 -4.37
N GLU A 96 5.81 3.83 -3.61
CA GLU A 96 6.30 4.34 -2.33
C GLU A 96 6.54 3.23 -1.29
N GLU A 97 5.60 2.30 -1.17
CA GLU A 97 5.77 1.17 -0.26
C GLU A 97 6.88 0.23 -0.75
N ALA A 98 7.05 0.07 -2.07
CA ALA A 98 8.16 -0.73 -2.61
C ALA A 98 9.52 -0.09 -2.32
N LEU A 99 9.65 1.24 -2.46
CA LEU A 99 10.88 1.96 -2.08
C LEU A 99 11.17 1.80 -0.57
N ALA A 100 10.15 1.93 0.27
CA ALA A 100 10.31 1.73 1.71
C ALA A 100 10.68 0.29 2.08
N LEU A 101 10.17 -0.70 1.35
CA LEU A 101 10.56 -2.10 1.50
C LEU A 101 12.03 -2.34 1.12
N LEU A 102 12.53 -1.70 0.06
CA LEU A 102 13.96 -1.78 -0.29
C LEU A 102 14.84 -1.13 0.80
N LYS A 103 14.44 0.04 1.30
CA LYS A 103 15.16 0.77 2.35
C LYS A 103 15.16 0.07 3.71
N PHE A 104 14.02 -0.47 4.13
CA PHE A 104 13.79 -0.87 5.52
C PHE A 104 13.27 -2.30 5.70
N GLY A 105 12.97 -3.02 4.62
CA GLY A 105 12.31 -4.33 4.67
C GLY A 105 13.14 -5.43 5.35
N ASN A 106 14.47 -5.29 5.40
CA ASN A 106 15.35 -6.25 6.08
C ASN A 106 15.88 -5.76 7.44
N ASN A 107 15.35 -4.66 7.98
CA ASN A 107 15.82 -4.17 9.27
C ASN A 107 15.29 -5.04 10.42
N ALA A 108 16.18 -5.38 11.36
CA ALA A 108 15.85 -6.18 12.54
C ALA A 108 14.65 -5.63 13.33
N ARG A 109 14.48 -4.30 13.34
CA ARG A 109 13.33 -3.61 13.96
C ARG A 109 12.02 -3.92 13.26
N THR A 110 11.99 -3.89 11.92
CA THR A 110 10.81 -4.23 11.11
C THR A 110 10.44 -5.70 11.31
N ASN A 111 11.43 -6.59 11.31
CA ASN A 111 11.21 -8.02 11.56
C ASN A 111 10.68 -8.29 12.98
N ALA A 112 11.18 -7.59 14.00
CA ALA A 112 10.69 -7.70 15.36
C ALA A 112 9.22 -7.21 15.51
N GLN A 113 8.85 -6.17 14.74
CA GLN A 113 7.48 -5.66 14.67
C GLN A 113 6.54 -6.66 13.97
N GLU A 114 6.97 -7.30 12.87
CA GLU A 114 6.19 -8.34 12.18
C GLU A 114 6.00 -9.61 13.01
N GLN A 115 6.94 -9.94 13.91
CA GLN A 115 6.88 -11.10 14.80
C GLN A 115 6.08 -10.87 16.09
N ASN A 116 5.38 -9.74 16.23
CA ASN A 116 4.54 -9.44 17.40
C ASN A 116 5.35 -9.48 18.72
N VAL A 117 6.62 -9.05 18.69
CA VAL A 117 7.46 -8.94 19.90
C VAL A 117 7.02 -7.70 20.68
N VAL A 118 6.08 -7.91 21.59
CA VAL A 118 5.36 -6.85 22.31
C VAL A 118 6.24 -6.01 23.26
N ARG A 119 7.44 -6.46 23.67
CA ARG A 119 8.38 -5.61 24.43
C ARG A 119 9.84 -5.97 24.20
N VAL A 120 10.64 -4.95 23.85
CA VAL A 120 12.08 -4.89 24.13
C VAL A 120 12.32 -3.59 24.90
N SER A 121 12.68 -3.70 26.18
CA SER A 121 12.96 -2.56 27.04
C SER A 121 14.37 -2.02 26.76
N PHE A 122 14.47 -0.89 26.07
CA PHE A 122 15.61 0.02 26.14
C PHE A 122 15.10 1.34 26.71
N GLY A 123 15.85 1.94 27.63
CA GLY A 123 15.40 2.93 28.61
C GLY A 123 14.52 4.08 28.09
N ASP A 124 13.51 4.39 28.90
CA ASP A 124 12.83 5.69 29.07
C ASP A 124 12.21 6.42 27.86
N VAL A 125 11.81 5.70 26.81
CA VAL A 125 10.76 6.19 25.89
C VAL A 125 9.76 5.08 25.60
N SER A 126 8.65 5.08 26.33
CA SER A 126 7.54 4.15 26.16
C SER A 126 6.58 4.65 25.08
N GLU A 127 6.77 4.20 23.83
CA GLU A 127 5.69 4.25 22.82
C GLU A 127 4.93 2.93 22.84
N GLU A 128 3.65 2.95 23.21
CA GLU A 128 2.78 1.77 23.14
C GLU A 128 2.40 1.48 21.67
N TYR A 129 3.13 0.58 21.03
CA TYR A 129 2.88 0.14 19.66
C TYR A 129 1.69 -0.83 19.62
N ARG A 130 0.47 -0.29 19.40
CA ARG A 130 -0.66 -1.13 18.97
C ARG A 130 -0.33 -1.73 17.61
N ALA A 131 -0.39 -3.05 17.52
CA ALA A 131 -0.22 -3.84 16.29
C ALA A 131 -1.30 -3.51 15.25
N SER A 132 -1.20 -2.35 14.62
CA SER A 132 -1.94 -2.00 13.42
C SER A 132 -1.01 -2.23 12.25
N LEU A 133 -1.41 -3.10 11.32
CA LEU A 133 -0.76 -3.35 10.03
C LEU A 133 -0.54 -2.02 9.27
N LYS A 134 0.58 -1.35 9.55
CA LYS A 134 0.93 -0.07 8.94
C LYS A 134 1.92 -0.32 7.82
N LEU A 135 1.65 0.26 6.66
CA LEU A 135 2.62 0.42 5.58
C LEU A 135 3.91 1.04 6.15
N LEU A 136 5.05 0.69 5.58
CA LEU A 136 6.33 1.29 5.98
C LEU A 136 6.43 2.73 5.50
N SER A 137 5.91 3.02 4.30
CA SER A 137 5.89 4.37 3.78
C SER A 137 4.70 5.15 4.34
N ARG A 138 5.02 6.26 5.01
CA ARG A 138 4.00 7.25 5.41
C ARG A 138 3.36 7.91 4.20
N GLU A 139 4.13 8.17 3.15
CA GLU A 139 3.62 8.79 1.92
C GLU A 139 2.62 7.86 1.21
N ALA A 140 2.91 6.55 1.14
CA ALA A 140 1.97 5.56 0.63
C ALA A 140 0.65 5.56 1.42
N LEU A 141 0.72 5.70 2.75
CA LEU A 141 -0.47 5.77 3.60
C LEU A 141 -1.26 7.06 3.40
N GLU A 142 -0.58 8.20 3.21
CA GLU A 142 -1.23 9.48 2.93
C GLU A 142 -1.98 9.46 1.59
N LEU A 143 -1.38 8.85 0.56
CA LEU A 143 -2.01 8.63 -0.75
C LEU A 143 -3.25 7.71 -0.65
N LEU A 144 -3.18 6.68 0.19
CA LEU A 144 -4.29 5.72 0.37
C LEU A 144 -5.36 6.20 1.35
N LYS A 145 -5.14 7.30 2.06
CA LYS A 145 -6.06 7.81 3.09
C LYS A 145 -7.52 7.97 2.62
N PRO A 146 -7.81 8.45 1.39
CA PRO A 146 -9.19 8.54 0.90
C PRO A 146 -9.89 7.18 0.78
N TYR A 147 -9.12 6.11 0.59
CA TYR A 147 -9.63 4.76 0.37
C TYR A 147 -9.69 3.92 1.64
N ILE A 148 -8.99 4.30 2.71
CA ILE A 148 -8.95 3.52 3.95
C ILE A 148 -10.25 3.72 4.74
N ALA A 149 -10.86 2.62 5.16
CA ALA A 149 -12.01 2.63 6.04
C ALA A 149 -11.61 3.16 7.42
N GLY A 150 -12.09 4.35 7.76
CA GLY A 150 -12.04 4.86 9.12
C GLY A 150 -12.95 4.06 10.05
N ALA A 151 -12.67 4.09 11.35
CA ALA A 151 -13.60 3.59 12.35
C ALA A 151 -14.90 4.40 12.26
N VAL A 152 -15.97 3.80 11.75
CA VAL A 152 -17.31 4.39 11.79
C VAL A 152 -17.80 4.26 13.23
N PRO A 153 -18.02 5.37 13.97
CA PRO A 153 -18.56 5.27 15.30
C PRO A 153 -20.02 4.81 15.21
N ILE A 154 -20.32 3.70 15.87
CA ILE A 154 -21.68 3.21 16.10
C ILE A 154 -22.16 3.87 17.39
N TRP A 155 -23.19 4.71 17.29
CA TRP A 155 -23.86 5.38 18.42
C TRP A 155 -25.21 4.72 18.67
#